data_AF-A0A920BWC3-F1
#
_entry.id   AF-A0A920BWC3-F1
#
_cell.length_a   1.000
_cell.length_b   1.000
_cell.length_c   1.000
_cell.angle_alpha   90.00
_cell.angle_beta   90.00
_cell.angle_gamma   90.00
#
_symmetry.space_group_name_H-M   'P 1'
#
loop_
_entity.id
_entity.type
_entity.pdbx_description
1 polymer ?
#
loop_
_entity_poly.entity_id
_entity_poly.type
_entity_poly.pdbx_seq_one_letter_code
_entity_poly.pdbx_strand_id
1 'polypeptide(L)'
;MHYLMEDVTLLFADQLKKVSVLVQKNEIRYIGYSAPKFNVMKVNVQAFLLTPSFVFYSPNIPSFSFEAFKTYFSQEYLLKGCGCILTDFAIQYQHQFLEKLEKKRLELLNSPIDYVLGVKLKANKLTPKIVQLCNRETIPVLFIELENSQELEEIPWGWIRETSYPNKPLFIPDVSNVVKPLQQRHLLKKWHEFLQYEKINHLPTPPPSNKPLNPDILKKIGLYPKKGVLKAGGEISYNLVLKQAKRGNLSSWNDRSIVPHISVHNGKFVILNQSPIFRPGFGKEMKIQQTGLFI
;
A
#
# COMPACT_ATOMS: atom_id res chain seq x y z
N MET A 1 -1.76 26.09 1.28
CA MET A 1 -1.24 26.30 -0.09
C MET A 1 -2.40 26.40 -1.05
N HIS A 2 -2.29 27.28 -2.05
CA HIS A 2 -3.30 27.48 -3.09
C HIS A 2 -2.58 27.62 -4.44
N TYR A 3 -2.59 26.59 -5.27
CA TYR A 3 -1.89 26.60 -6.55
C TYR A 3 -2.53 25.66 -7.57
N LEU A 4 -2.25 25.92 -8.84
CA LEU A 4 -2.70 25.14 -9.98
C LEU A 4 -1.50 24.57 -10.74
N MET A 5 -1.51 23.25 -10.94
CA MET A 5 -0.62 22.57 -11.88
C MET A 5 -1.40 22.39 -13.19
N GLU A 6 -1.09 23.20 -14.20
CA GLU A 6 -1.77 23.13 -15.52
C GLU A 6 -1.09 22.12 -16.45
N ASP A 7 -1.89 21.41 -17.24
CA ASP A 7 -1.45 20.48 -18.29
C ASP A 7 -0.37 19.48 -17.87
N VAL A 8 -0.42 19.05 -16.61
CA VAL A 8 0.52 18.08 -16.07
C VAL A 8 0.21 16.69 -16.61
N THR A 9 1.27 15.95 -16.94
CA THR A 9 1.14 14.56 -17.38
C THR A 9 1.02 13.67 -16.15
N LEU A 10 -0.21 13.33 -15.77
CA LEU A 10 -0.53 12.35 -14.74
C LEU A 10 -0.29 10.94 -15.25
N LEU A 11 0.18 10.11 -14.35
CA LEU A 11 0.51 8.74 -14.59
C LEU A 11 -0.05 7.86 -13.50
N PHE A 12 -1.01 7.04 -13.88
CA PHE A 12 -1.82 6.26 -12.97
C PHE A 12 -2.27 4.97 -13.64
N ALA A 13 -2.08 3.83 -12.98
CA ALA A 13 -2.40 2.50 -13.54
C ALA A 13 -1.82 2.30 -14.96
N ASP A 14 -0.53 2.66 -15.14
CA ASP A 14 0.20 2.59 -16.41
C ASP A 14 -0.39 3.43 -17.57
N GLN A 15 -1.35 4.31 -17.28
CA GLN A 15 -1.93 5.23 -18.25
C GLN A 15 -1.39 6.64 -18.05
N LEU A 16 -1.02 7.28 -19.17
CA LEU A 16 -0.68 8.70 -19.21
C LEU A 16 -1.92 9.53 -19.56
N LYS A 17 -2.21 10.52 -18.72
CA LYS A 17 -3.33 11.47 -18.92
C LYS A 17 -2.82 12.88 -18.71
N LYS A 18 -3.15 13.81 -19.61
CA LYS A 18 -2.96 15.24 -19.35
C LYS A 18 -4.11 15.74 -18.49
N VAL A 19 -3.80 16.33 -17.36
CA VAL A 19 -4.80 16.86 -16.42
C VAL A 19 -4.31 18.18 -15.84
N SER A 20 -5.24 18.96 -15.32
CA SER A 20 -4.96 20.10 -14.46
C SER A 20 -5.38 19.79 -13.03
N VAL A 21 -4.54 20.16 -12.07
CA VAL A 21 -4.75 19.85 -10.64
C VAL A 21 -4.76 21.15 -9.83
N LEU A 22 -5.91 21.46 -9.22
CA LEU A 22 -6.03 22.58 -8.28
C LEU A 22 -5.88 22.08 -6.86
N VAL A 23 -4.93 22.67 -6.14
CA VAL A 23 -4.71 22.43 -4.72
C VAL A 23 -5.16 23.65 -3.94
N GLN A 24 -6.01 23.47 -2.93
CA GLN A 24 -6.50 24.54 -2.07
C GLN A 24 -6.75 24.00 -0.66
N LYS A 25 -6.38 24.76 0.38
CA LYS A 25 -6.62 24.40 1.79
C LYS A 25 -6.11 22.99 2.17
N ASN A 26 -4.94 22.61 1.65
CA ASN A 26 -4.29 21.33 1.89
C ASN A 26 -5.04 20.09 1.32
N GLU A 27 -5.83 20.30 0.28
CA GLU A 27 -6.65 19.28 -0.38
C GLU A 27 -6.64 19.48 -1.89
N ILE A 28 -6.81 18.41 -2.66
CA ILE A 28 -7.04 18.48 -4.11
C ILE A 28 -8.50 18.86 -4.33
N ARG A 29 -8.75 20.08 -4.82
CA ARG A 29 -10.11 20.57 -5.11
C ARG A 29 -10.60 20.20 -6.48
N TYR A 30 -9.70 20.12 -7.44
CA TYR A 30 -10.05 19.80 -8.82
C TYR A 30 -8.97 18.96 -9.46
N ILE A 31 -9.40 17.97 -10.24
CA ILE A 31 -8.59 17.22 -11.18
C ILE A 31 -9.43 16.96 -12.42
N GLY A 32 -8.97 17.41 -13.59
CA GLY A 32 -9.72 17.27 -14.82
C GLY A 32 -8.92 17.64 -16.06
N TYR A 33 -9.48 17.35 -17.24
CA TYR A 33 -8.77 17.48 -18.53
C TYR A 33 -8.68 18.92 -19.02
N SER A 34 -9.68 19.75 -18.75
CA SER A 34 -9.66 21.18 -19.05
C SER A 34 -9.22 21.97 -17.82
N ALA A 35 -8.38 22.98 -18.00
CA ALA A 35 -8.08 23.94 -16.94
C ALA A 35 -9.22 24.99 -16.90
N PRO A 36 -10.03 25.04 -15.83
CA PRO A 36 -10.90 26.19 -15.61
C PRO A 36 -10.04 27.44 -15.43
N LYS A 37 -10.57 28.62 -15.81
CA LYS A 37 -9.90 29.90 -15.59
C LYS A 37 -9.87 30.26 -14.10
N PHE A 38 -9.01 29.60 -13.34
CA PHE A 38 -8.79 29.90 -11.93
C PHE A 38 -7.78 31.05 -11.78
N ASN A 39 -8.14 32.08 -11.02
CA ASN A 39 -7.21 33.16 -10.67
C ASN A 39 -6.35 32.76 -9.46
N VAL A 40 -5.36 31.90 -9.71
CA VAL A 40 -4.50 31.29 -8.68
C VAL A 40 -3.06 31.19 -9.17
N MET A 41 -2.11 31.06 -8.23
CA MET A 41 -0.70 30.83 -8.57
C MET A 41 -0.56 29.57 -9.41
N LYS A 42 0.12 29.69 -10.56
CA LYS A 42 0.40 28.57 -11.45
C LYS A 42 1.78 28.02 -11.19
N VAL A 43 1.88 26.70 -11.04
CA VAL A 43 3.16 26.01 -10.86
C VAL A 43 3.47 25.28 -12.16
N ASN A 44 4.60 25.65 -12.79
CA ASN A 44 5.05 24.97 -13.99
C ASN A 44 5.69 23.63 -13.62
N VAL A 45 5.02 22.54 -13.97
CA VAL A 45 5.49 21.16 -13.79
C VAL A 45 5.58 20.39 -15.11
N GLN A 46 5.66 21.09 -16.26
CA GLN A 46 5.63 20.47 -17.59
C GLN A 46 6.78 19.49 -17.83
N ALA A 47 7.94 19.72 -17.20
CA ALA A 47 9.10 18.84 -17.28
C ALA A 47 8.93 17.51 -16.49
N PHE A 48 7.87 17.40 -15.68
CA PHE A 48 7.64 16.29 -14.78
C PHE A 48 6.45 15.42 -15.22
N LEU A 49 6.51 14.15 -14.83
CA LEU A 49 5.38 13.23 -14.71
C LEU A 49 4.87 13.32 -13.27
N LEU A 50 3.57 13.48 -13.12
CA LEU A 50 2.89 13.43 -11.84
C LEU A 50 2.42 12.01 -11.57
N THR A 51 2.77 11.44 -10.42
CA THR A 51 2.17 10.19 -9.94
C THR A 51 1.57 10.43 -8.56
N PRO A 52 0.54 9.67 -8.14
CA PRO A 52 0.22 9.59 -6.71
C PRO A 52 1.43 9.10 -5.91
N SER A 53 1.48 9.42 -4.62
CA SER A 53 2.45 8.77 -3.71
C SER A 53 2.21 7.27 -3.71
N PHE A 54 3.29 6.49 -3.74
CA PHE A 54 3.17 5.04 -3.83
C PHE A 54 2.79 4.43 -2.48
N VAL A 55 2.16 3.27 -2.56
CA VAL A 55 1.93 2.37 -1.43
C VAL A 55 2.74 1.12 -1.65
N PHE A 56 3.64 0.75 -0.74
CA PHE A 56 4.46 -0.46 -0.87
C PHE A 56 3.97 -1.56 0.05
N TYR A 57 4.10 -2.82 -0.36
CA TYR A 57 4.11 -3.95 0.58
C TYR A 57 5.53 -4.17 1.08
N SER A 58 5.76 -4.01 2.36
CA SER A 58 7.07 -4.08 3.01
C SER A 58 7.02 -5.08 4.16
N PRO A 59 7.16 -6.38 3.86
CA PRO A 59 7.10 -7.41 4.89
C PRO A 59 8.32 -7.37 5.80
N ASN A 60 8.13 -7.84 7.04
CA ASN A 60 9.22 -8.09 7.99
C ASN A 60 10.17 -6.90 8.24
N ILE A 61 9.65 -5.68 8.38
CA ILE A 61 10.49 -4.52 8.76
C ILE A 61 11.09 -4.81 10.15
N PRO A 62 12.42 -4.91 10.28
CA PRO A 62 13.02 -5.25 11.57
C PRO A 62 12.97 -4.06 12.54
N SER A 63 13.25 -4.33 13.81
CA SER A 63 13.45 -3.26 14.79
C SER A 63 14.82 -2.64 14.61
N PHE A 64 14.90 -1.32 14.75
CA PHE A 64 16.09 -0.54 14.48
C PHE A 64 16.40 0.42 15.63
N SER A 65 17.66 0.82 15.77
CA SER A 65 17.99 2.08 16.43
C SER A 65 17.41 3.25 15.64
N PHE A 66 17.21 4.41 16.26
CA PHE A 66 16.63 5.57 15.58
C PHE A 66 17.43 6.00 14.33
N GLU A 67 18.76 5.98 14.38
CA GLU A 67 19.61 6.36 13.25
C GLU A 67 19.51 5.36 12.08
N ALA A 68 19.49 4.05 12.40
CA ALA A 68 19.30 3.01 11.41
C ALA A 68 17.88 3.09 10.82
N PHE A 69 16.86 3.34 11.64
CA PHE A 69 15.48 3.55 11.21
C PHE A 69 15.37 4.72 10.23
N LYS A 70 15.96 5.87 10.58
CA LYS A 70 15.97 7.07 9.74
C LYS A 70 16.62 6.80 8.39
N THR A 71 17.78 6.14 8.39
CA THR A 71 18.52 5.81 7.17
C THR A 71 17.72 4.84 6.30
N TYR A 72 17.21 3.75 6.90
CA TYR A 72 16.43 2.73 6.22
C TYR A 72 15.17 3.30 5.58
N PHE A 73 14.33 4.00 6.34
CA PHE A 73 13.08 4.58 5.80
C PHE A 73 13.35 5.66 4.74
N SER A 74 14.44 6.41 4.88
CA SER A 74 14.81 7.41 3.88
C SER A 74 15.18 6.75 2.54
N GLN A 75 16.01 5.71 2.58
CA GLN A 75 16.51 5.03 1.39
C GLN A 75 15.47 4.11 0.74
N GLU A 76 14.79 3.30 1.56
CA GLU A 76 13.89 2.27 1.06
C GLU A 76 12.51 2.80 0.68
N TYR A 77 12.07 3.91 1.27
CA TYR A 77 10.71 4.42 1.09
C TYR A 77 10.66 5.87 0.62
N LEU A 78 11.22 6.82 1.39
CA LEU A 78 11.08 8.25 1.07
C LEU A 78 11.66 8.55 -0.30
N LEU A 79 12.92 8.17 -0.57
CA LEU A 79 13.58 8.41 -1.86
C LEU A 79 12.86 7.77 -3.05
N LYS A 80 12.05 6.74 -2.82
CA LYS A 80 11.27 6.06 -3.85
C LYS A 80 9.88 6.68 -4.04
N GLY A 81 9.53 7.73 -3.30
CA GLY A 81 8.21 8.38 -3.36
C GLY A 81 7.09 7.56 -2.73
N CYS A 82 7.45 6.67 -1.79
CA CYS A 82 6.48 5.92 -0.99
C CYS A 82 5.89 6.84 0.08
N GLY A 83 4.57 6.93 0.13
CA GLY A 83 3.84 7.69 1.15
C GLY A 83 3.07 6.81 2.14
N CYS A 84 2.96 5.50 1.86
CA CYS A 84 2.32 4.56 2.76
C CYS A 84 2.92 3.15 2.60
N ILE A 85 3.05 2.40 3.68
CA ILE A 85 3.46 0.99 3.62
C ILE A 85 2.38 0.07 4.17
N LEU A 86 2.23 -1.10 3.56
CA LEU A 86 1.57 -2.26 4.15
C LEU A 86 2.67 -3.15 4.72
N THR A 87 2.69 -3.35 6.02
CA THR A 87 3.66 -4.22 6.69
C THR A 87 2.92 -5.19 7.59
N ASP A 88 3.61 -6.22 8.07
CA ASP A 88 3.02 -7.29 8.87
C ASP A 88 3.77 -7.53 10.18
N PHE A 89 3.05 -8.15 11.12
CA PHE A 89 3.64 -8.78 12.29
C PHE A 89 3.27 -10.27 12.29
N ALA A 90 4.24 -11.11 12.65
CA ALA A 90 4.05 -12.56 12.67
C ALA A 90 3.59 -13.04 14.05
N ILE A 91 2.63 -13.97 14.05
CA ILE A 91 2.16 -14.68 15.24
C ILE A 91 2.28 -16.19 15.05
N GLN A 92 2.63 -16.90 16.12
CA GLN A 92 2.61 -18.38 16.14
C GLN A 92 1.40 -18.91 16.91
N TYR A 93 0.91 -18.12 17.87
CA TYR A 93 -0.22 -18.46 18.72
C TYR A 93 -1.15 -17.26 18.87
N GLN A 94 -2.46 -17.54 19.00
CA GLN A 94 -3.48 -16.50 19.10
C GLN A 94 -3.28 -15.54 20.29
N HIS A 95 -2.77 -16.01 21.44
CA HIS A 95 -2.57 -15.16 22.61
C HIS A 95 -1.51 -14.07 22.39
N GLN A 96 -0.60 -14.26 21.42
CA GLN A 96 0.45 -13.30 21.08
C GLN A 96 -0.06 -12.11 20.26
N PHE A 97 -1.30 -12.18 19.75
CA PHE A 97 -1.81 -11.21 18.78
C PHE A 97 -1.70 -9.77 19.27
N LEU A 98 -2.21 -9.48 20.47
CA LEU A 98 -2.24 -8.12 21.00
C LEU A 98 -0.84 -7.63 21.37
N GLU A 99 -0.03 -8.49 21.99
CA GLU A 99 1.35 -8.14 22.35
C GLU A 99 2.19 -7.81 21.10
N LYS A 100 2.10 -8.64 20.06
CA LYS A 100 2.85 -8.43 18.80
C LYS A 100 2.34 -7.21 18.03
N LEU A 101 1.05 -6.97 18.04
CA LEU A 101 0.44 -5.79 17.44
C LEU A 101 0.95 -4.51 18.11
N GLU A 102 0.88 -4.42 19.44
CA GLU A 102 1.34 -3.25 20.19
C GLU A 102 2.85 -3.05 20.04
N LYS A 103 3.63 -4.14 20.09
CA LYS A 103 5.06 -4.08 19.79
C LYS A 103 5.32 -3.49 18.40
N LYS A 104 4.56 -3.89 17.38
CA LYS A 104 4.74 -3.38 16.02
C LYS A 104 4.36 -1.90 15.90
N ARG A 105 3.31 -1.46 16.59
CA ARG A 105 2.94 -0.03 16.68
C ARG A 105 4.05 0.80 17.31
N LEU A 106 4.68 0.31 18.38
CA LEU A 106 5.81 0.98 19.02
C LEU A 106 7.04 1.06 18.10
N GLU A 107 7.36 -0.01 17.37
CA GLU A 107 8.44 -0.01 16.37
C GLU A 107 8.22 1.04 15.26
N LEU A 108 6.96 1.34 14.93
CA LEU A 108 6.58 2.28 13.87
C LEU A 108 6.17 3.66 14.39
N LEU A 109 6.32 3.93 15.69
CA LEU A 109 5.94 5.20 16.31
C LEU A 109 6.63 6.41 15.63
N ASN A 110 7.88 6.21 15.20
CA ASN A 110 8.68 7.24 14.54
C ASN A 110 8.58 7.22 13.01
N SER A 111 7.64 6.47 12.43
CA SER A 111 7.50 6.36 10.98
C SER A 111 7.29 7.74 10.32
N PRO A 112 8.06 8.08 9.26
CA PRO A 112 7.87 9.32 8.51
C PRO A 112 6.73 9.24 7.46
N ILE A 113 6.15 8.04 7.28
CA ILE A 113 5.12 7.73 6.29
C ILE A 113 4.00 6.93 6.92
N ASP A 114 2.81 7.01 6.34
CA ASP A 114 1.66 6.26 6.84
C ASP A 114 1.88 4.75 6.72
N TYR A 115 1.19 3.97 7.56
CA TYR A 115 1.33 2.52 7.53
C TYR A 115 0.02 1.79 7.80
N VAL A 116 -0.11 0.60 7.25
CA VAL A 116 -1.18 -0.37 7.51
C VAL A 116 -0.54 -1.64 8.03
N LEU A 117 -1.11 -2.19 9.09
CA LEU A 117 -0.67 -3.45 9.67
C LEU A 117 -1.52 -4.60 9.14
N GLY A 118 -0.86 -5.64 8.65
CA GLY A 118 -1.41 -6.97 8.46
C GLY A 118 -0.90 -7.93 9.52
N VAL A 119 -1.52 -9.10 9.62
CA VAL A 119 -1.03 -10.20 10.46
C VAL A 119 -0.52 -11.33 9.59
N LYS A 120 0.60 -11.94 9.96
CA LYS A 120 1.18 -13.10 9.31
C LYS A 120 1.10 -14.33 10.22
N LEU A 121 0.63 -15.44 9.67
CA LEU A 121 0.48 -16.70 10.41
C LEU A 121 0.48 -17.91 9.48
N LYS A 122 0.78 -19.10 10.02
CA LYS A 122 0.61 -20.38 9.32
C LYS A 122 -0.87 -20.71 9.12
N ALA A 123 -1.17 -21.38 8.00
CA ALA A 123 -2.51 -21.85 7.66
C ALA A 123 -3.17 -22.66 8.79
N ASN A 124 -2.45 -23.61 9.39
CA ASN A 124 -2.93 -24.43 10.50
C ASN A 124 -3.18 -23.65 11.82
N LYS A 125 -2.81 -22.37 11.89
CA LYS A 125 -3.10 -21.48 13.02
C LYS A 125 -4.28 -20.56 12.74
N LEU A 126 -4.80 -20.50 11.52
CA LEU A 126 -5.93 -19.65 11.18
C LEU A 126 -7.20 -20.16 11.88
N THR A 127 -7.75 -19.33 12.76
CA THR A 127 -9.00 -19.64 13.46
C THR A 127 -10.00 -18.50 13.32
N PRO A 128 -11.31 -18.76 13.45
CA PRO A 128 -12.33 -17.71 13.46
C PRO A 128 -12.07 -16.62 14.51
N LYS A 129 -11.46 -17.00 15.64
CA LYS A 129 -11.12 -16.06 16.72
C LYS A 129 -9.98 -15.10 16.34
N ILE A 130 -9.02 -15.52 15.52
CA ILE A 130 -8.00 -14.61 14.97
C ILE A 130 -8.64 -13.61 14.00
N VAL A 131 -9.60 -14.05 13.18
CA VAL A 131 -10.33 -13.17 12.25
C VAL A 131 -11.16 -12.14 13.03
N GLN A 132 -11.81 -12.55 14.12
CA GLN A 132 -12.51 -11.63 15.02
C GLN A 132 -11.57 -10.60 15.66
N LEU A 133 -10.37 -11.01 16.08
CA LEU A 133 -9.35 -10.08 16.57
C LEU A 133 -8.92 -9.09 15.49
N CYS A 134 -8.74 -9.54 14.24
CA CYS A 134 -8.45 -8.66 13.12
C CYS A 134 -9.57 -7.64 12.91
N ASN A 135 -10.83 -8.06 13.01
CA ASN A 135 -11.97 -7.15 12.86
C ASN A 135 -12.01 -6.10 13.99
N ARG A 136 -11.79 -6.52 15.24
CA ARG A 136 -11.78 -5.62 16.40
C ARG A 136 -10.65 -4.61 16.32
N GLU A 137 -9.45 -5.06 15.95
CA GLU A 137 -8.26 -4.22 15.85
C GLU A 137 -8.11 -3.52 14.49
N THR A 138 -9.10 -3.64 13.60
CA THR A 138 -9.13 -3.05 12.25
C THR A 138 -7.92 -3.42 11.38
N ILE A 139 -7.48 -4.67 11.47
CA ILE A 139 -6.40 -5.27 10.67
C ILE A 139 -6.99 -5.80 9.36
N PRO A 140 -6.74 -5.13 8.21
CA PRO A 140 -7.43 -5.45 6.97
C PRO A 140 -6.83 -6.61 6.19
N VAL A 141 -5.66 -7.12 6.57
CA VAL A 141 -4.92 -8.10 5.76
C VAL A 141 -4.39 -9.25 6.63
N LEU A 142 -4.58 -10.48 6.15
CA LEU A 142 -3.97 -11.68 6.70
C LEU A 142 -3.06 -12.33 5.65
N PHE A 143 -1.78 -12.47 5.98
CA PHE A 143 -0.80 -13.23 5.21
C PHE A 143 -0.76 -14.66 5.75
N ILE A 144 -1.21 -15.61 4.93
CA ILE A 144 -1.34 -17.02 5.31
C ILE A 144 -0.16 -17.79 4.72
N GLU A 145 0.76 -18.23 5.58
CA GLU A 145 1.87 -19.10 5.20
C GLU A 145 1.34 -20.49 4.88
N LEU A 146 1.62 -20.95 3.66
CA LEU A 146 1.20 -22.24 3.13
C LEU A 146 2.41 -23.06 2.74
N GLU A 147 2.46 -24.30 3.22
CA GLU A 147 3.50 -25.27 2.89
C GLU A 147 2.99 -26.29 1.87
N ASN A 148 1.71 -26.64 1.93
CA ASN A 148 1.09 -27.61 1.01
C ASN A 148 -0.42 -27.36 0.82
N SER A 149 -1.05 -28.08 -0.11
CA SER A 149 -2.47 -27.85 -0.40
C SER A 149 -3.44 -28.50 0.59
N GLN A 150 -3.01 -29.48 1.38
CA GLN A 150 -3.87 -30.14 2.36
C GLN A 150 -4.23 -29.19 3.50
N GLU A 151 -3.33 -28.27 3.85
CA GLU A 151 -3.59 -27.21 4.84
C GLU A 151 -4.79 -26.33 4.48
N LEU A 152 -5.12 -26.19 3.18
CA LEU A 152 -6.30 -25.45 2.75
C LEU A 152 -7.60 -26.18 3.06
N GLU A 153 -7.59 -27.51 3.01
CA GLU A 153 -8.77 -28.35 3.22
C GLU A 153 -9.09 -28.48 4.72
N GLU A 154 -8.08 -28.33 5.59
CA GLU A 154 -8.22 -28.39 7.04
C GLU A 154 -8.84 -27.11 7.65
N ILE A 155 -8.78 -25.98 6.93
CA ILE A 155 -9.30 -24.72 7.43
C ILE A 155 -10.84 -24.71 7.34
N PRO A 156 -11.55 -24.37 8.43
CA PRO A 156 -13.01 -24.29 8.42
C PRO A 156 -13.49 -22.99 7.74
N TRP A 157 -13.33 -22.89 6.42
CA TRP A 157 -13.55 -21.65 5.65
C TRP A 157 -14.96 -21.07 5.78
N GLY A 158 -15.99 -21.90 5.94
CA GLY A 158 -17.35 -21.43 6.22
C GLY A 158 -17.42 -20.54 7.47
N TRP A 159 -16.79 -20.98 8.57
CA TRP A 159 -16.70 -20.22 9.82
C TRP A 159 -15.79 -19.00 9.68
N ILE A 160 -14.70 -19.09 8.92
CA ILE A 160 -13.83 -17.96 8.60
C ILE A 160 -14.62 -16.89 7.85
N ARG A 161 -15.44 -17.27 6.86
CA ARG A 161 -16.27 -16.36 6.08
C ARG A 161 -17.30 -15.64 6.95
N GLU A 162 -17.98 -16.37 7.82
CA GLU A 162 -18.97 -15.79 8.72
C GLU A 162 -18.33 -14.79 9.69
N THR A 163 -17.21 -15.18 10.30
CA THR A 163 -16.47 -14.31 11.23
C THR A 163 -15.72 -13.16 10.58
N SER A 164 -15.54 -13.20 9.25
CA SER A 164 -14.93 -12.11 8.48
C SER A 164 -15.81 -10.86 8.45
N TYR A 165 -17.12 -10.97 8.69
CA TYR A 165 -17.99 -9.81 8.79
C TYR A 165 -17.76 -9.03 10.11
N PRO A 166 -17.84 -7.69 10.10
CA PRO A 166 -18.25 -6.84 8.97
C PRO A 166 -17.09 -6.38 8.06
N ASN A 167 -15.83 -6.41 8.52
CA ASN A 167 -14.73 -5.72 7.83
C ASN A 167 -14.24 -6.45 6.58
N LYS A 168 -14.48 -7.77 6.49
CA LYS A 168 -14.09 -8.67 5.40
C LYS A 168 -12.58 -8.60 5.08
N PRO A 169 -11.68 -8.97 6.00
CA PRO A 169 -10.25 -8.78 5.76
C PRO A 169 -9.78 -9.55 4.51
N LEU A 170 -8.72 -9.04 3.86
CA LEU A 170 -8.14 -9.58 2.66
C LEU A 170 -7.14 -10.70 3.00
N PHE A 171 -7.38 -11.89 2.46
CA PHE A 171 -6.49 -13.03 2.61
C PHE A 171 -5.44 -13.04 1.49
N ILE A 172 -4.17 -13.14 1.85
CA ILE A 172 -3.04 -13.15 0.91
C ILE A 172 -2.21 -14.41 1.17
N PRO A 173 -1.91 -15.21 0.13
CA PRO A 173 -1.08 -16.40 0.30
C PRO A 173 0.39 -15.99 0.43
N ASP A 174 1.10 -16.58 1.39
CA ASP A 174 2.55 -16.57 1.46
C ASP A 174 3.08 -17.99 1.21
N VAL A 175 3.77 -18.17 0.09
CA VAL A 175 4.35 -19.45 -0.34
C VAL A 175 5.88 -19.40 -0.37
N SER A 176 6.48 -18.45 0.34
CA SER A 176 7.94 -18.23 0.40
C SER A 176 8.73 -19.44 0.85
N ASN A 177 8.13 -20.31 1.68
CA ASN A 177 8.76 -21.54 2.17
C ASN A 177 8.71 -22.71 1.17
N VAL A 178 7.94 -22.62 0.08
CA VAL A 178 7.81 -23.70 -0.91
C VAL A 178 8.94 -23.58 -1.93
N VAL A 179 9.90 -24.50 -1.90
CA VAL A 179 11.13 -24.40 -2.72
C VAL A 179 10.87 -24.62 -4.22
N LYS A 180 9.93 -25.51 -4.58
CA LYS A 180 9.71 -25.91 -5.99
C LYS A 180 8.72 -24.96 -6.69
N PRO A 181 9.11 -24.29 -7.79
CA PRO A 181 8.23 -23.32 -8.47
C PRO A 181 6.92 -23.91 -9.03
N LEU A 182 6.95 -25.17 -9.50
CA LEU A 182 5.75 -25.86 -9.97
C LEU A 182 4.75 -26.10 -8.82
N GLN A 183 5.25 -26.46 -7.64
CA GLN A 183 4.42 -26.66 -6.45
C GLN A 183 3.83 -25.33 -5.97
N GLN A 184 4.62 -24.24 -5.97
CA GLN A 184 4.13 -22.89 -5.68
C GLN A 184 2.96 -22.50 -6.60
N ARG A 185 3.12 -22.68 -7.92
CA ARG A 185 2.07 -22.35 -8.90
C ARG A 185 0.80 -23.16 -8.68
N HIS A 186 0.94 -24.47 -8.44
CA HIS A 186 -0.19 -25.35 -8.15
C HIS A 186 -0.93 -24.94 -6.87
N LEU A 187 -0.17 -24.60 -5.82
CA LEU A 187 -0.72 -24.16 -4.54
C LEU A 187 -1.46 -22.83 -4.65
N LEU A 188 -0.89 -21.85 -5.35
CA LEU A 188 -1.53 -20.55 -5.61
C LEU A 188 -2.79 -20.69 -6.46
N LYS A 189 -2.79 -21.60 -7.46
CA LYS A 189 -3.98 -21.90 -8.25
C LYS A 189 -5.09 -22.49 -7.38
N LYS A 190 -4.78 -23.51 -6.58
CA LYS A 190 -5.74 -24.11 -5.63
C LYS A 190 -6.26 -23.08 -4.63
N TRP A 191 -5.38 -22.26 -4.05
CA TRP A 191 -5.75 -21.16 -3.15
C TRP A 191 -6.80 -20.24 -3.78
N HIS A 192 -6.54 -19.81 -5.02
CA HIS A 192 -7.44 -18.92 -5.74
C HIS A 192 -8.81 -19.57 -6.01
N GLU A 193 -8.80 -20.79 -6.56
CA GLU A 193 -10.03 -21.54 -6.88
C GLU A 193 -10.87 -21.79 -5.63
N PHE A 194 -10.22 -22.20 -4.53
CA PHE A 194 -10.89 -22.54 -3.29
C PHE A 194 -11.54 -21.30 -2.64
N LEU A 195 -10.79 -20.21 -2.47
CA LEU A 195 -11.33 -19.00 -1.84
C LEU A 195 -12.34 -18.26 -2.72
N GLN A 196 -12.22 -18.39 -4.04
CA GLN A 196 -13.23 -17.90 -4.96
C GLN A 196 -14.54 -18.68 -4.80
N TYR A 197 -14.47 -20.01 -4.71
CA TYR A 197 -15.63 -20.86 -4.43
C TYR A 197 -16.30 -20.51 -3.09
N GLU A 198 -15.50 -20.33 -2.04
CA GLU A 198 -15.99 -19.93 -0.71
C GLU A 198 -16.46 -18.46 -0.63
N LYS A 199 -16.22 -17.66 -1.67
CA LYS A 199 -16.52 -16.21 -1.74
C LYS A 199 -15.80 -15.40 -0.66
N ILE A 200 -14.55 -15.75 -0.37
CA ILE A 200 -13.69 -15.04 0.59
C ILE A 200 -12.87 -13.99 -0.17
N ASN A 201 -12.72 -12.79 0.41
CA ASN A 201 -11.92 -11.73 -0.18
C ASN A 201 -10.43 -12.10 -0.14
N HIS A 202 -9.80 -12.26 -1.30
CA HIS A 202 -8.42 -12.72 -1.38
C HIS A 202 -7.64 -12.14 -2.57
N LEU A 203 -6.31 -12.24 -2.49
CA LEU A 203 -5.42 -12.11 -3.65
C LEU A 203 -5.01 -13.49 -4.16
N PRO A 204 -4.92 -13.71 -5.48
CA PRO A 204 -4.48 -14.98 -6.04
C PRO A 204 -2.98 -15.23 -5.82
N THR A 205 -2.20 -14.17 -5.69
CA THR A 205 -0.75 -14.22 -5.52
C THR A 205 -0.28 -13.19 -4.49
N PRO A 206 0.87 -13.41 -3.83
CA PRO A 206 1.44 -12.42 -2.94
C PRO A 206 1.81 -11.14 -3.71
N PRO A 207 1.59 -9.94 -3.13
CA PRO A 207 2.06 -8.71 -3.72
C PRO A 207 3.60 -8.66 -3.74
N PRO A 208 4.21 -7.96 -4.71
CA PRO A 208 5.65 -7.81 -4.75
C PRO A 208 6.17 -6.96 -3.58
N SER A 209 7.20 -7.45 -2.90
CA SER A 209 7.84 -6.74 -1.80
C SER A 209 8.58 -5.48 -2.28
N ASN A 210 8.42 -4.40 -1.53
CA ASN A 210 9.03 -3.08 -1.71
C ASN A 210 8.82 -2.48 -3.11
N LYS A 211 7.63 -2.71 -3.69
CA LYS A 211 7.19 -2.14 -4.96
C LYS A 211 5.81 -1.48 -4.83
N PRO A 212 5.48 -0.50 -5.70
CA PRO A 212 4.14 0.08 -5.76
C PRO A 212 3.06 -1.00 -5.92
N LEU A 213 2.06 -0.96 -5.04
CA LEU A 213 0.86 -1.79 -5.17
C LEU A 213 -0.03 -1.25 -6.28
N ASN A 214 -0.56 -2.16 -7.10
CA ASN A 214 -1.55 -1.83 -8.12
C ASN A 214 -2.83 -1.28 -7.46
N PRO A 215 -3.49 -0.26 -8.06
CA PRO A 215 -4.80 0.24 -7.64
C PRO A 215 -5.84 -0.83 -7.26
N ASP A 216 -5.89 -1.97 -7.96
CA ASP A 216 -6.85 -3.04 -7.64
C ASP A 216 -6.57 -3.73 -6.31
N ILE A 217 -5.29 -3.86 -5.93
CA ILE A 217 -4.90 -4.33 -4.61
C ILE A 217 -5.29 -3.28 -3.56
N LEU A 218 -5.07 -1.99 -3.84
CA LEU A 218 -5.45 -0.91 -2.93
C LEU A 218 -6.96 -0.86 -2.66
N LYS A 219 -7.78 -1.11 -3.68
CA LYS A 219 -9.25 -1.27 -3.55
C LYS A 219 -9.62 -2.46 -2.67
N LYS A 220 -9.00 -3.62 -2.93
CA LYS A 220 -9.24 -4.84 -2.15
C LYS A 220 -8.88 -4.69 -0.69
N ILE A 221 -7.78 -4.00 -0.36
CA ILE A 221 -7.37 -3.70 1.03
C ILE A 221 -8.29 -2.66 1.68
N GLY A 222 -8.93 -1.79 0.91
CA GLY A 222 -9.71 -0.65 1.43
C GLY A 222 -8.89 0.63 1.62
N LEU A 223 -7.66 0.68 1.08
CA LEU A 223 -6.84 1.89 1.05
C LEU A 223 -7.30 2.88 -0.02
N TYR A 224 -7.83 2.37 -1.14
CA TYR A 224 -8.48 3.23 -2.12
C TYR A 224 -9.85 3.68 -1.59
N PRO A 225 -10.24 4.96 -1.74
CA PRO A 225 -9.52 6.05 -2.42
C PRO A 225 -8.74 6.98 -1.47
N LYS A 226 -8.42 6.54 -0.25
CA LYS A 226 -7.71 7.35 0.76
C LYS A 226 -6.23 7.51 0.42
N LYS A 227 -5.58 6.45 -0.06
CA LYS A 227 -4.14 6.41 -0.41
C LYS A 227 -3.92 5.87 -1.83
N GLY A 228 -2.77 6.24 -2.40
CA GLY A 228 -2.33 5.74 -3.71
C GLY A 228 -3.13 6.24 -4.90
N VAL A 229 -3.87 7.35 -4.75
CA VAL A 229 -4.67 7.97 -5.82
C VAL A 229 -4.65 9.49 -5.69
N LEU A 230 -4.73 10.20 -6.83
CA LEU A 230 -5.02 11.62 -6.88
C LEU A 230 -6.46 11.82 -7.34
N LYS A 231 -7.28 12.43 -6.49
CA LYS A 231 -8.68 12.70 -6.77
C LYS A 231 -9.13 14.02 -6.13
N ALA A 232 -10.20 14.61 -6.65
CA ALA A 232 -10.89 15.68 -5.95
C ALA A 232 -11.40 15.19 -4.58
N GLY A 233 -11.28 16.02 -3.57
CA GLY A 233 -11.56 15.62 -2.18
C GLY A 233 -10.43 14.83 -1.51
N GLY A 234 -9.34 14.57 -2.24
CA GLY A 234 -8.21 13.76 -1.77
C GLY A 234 -7.12 14.56 -1.07
N GLU A 235 -6.26 13.83 -0.38
CA GLU A 235 -5.04 14.39 0.22
C GLU A 235 -4.02 14.82 -0.84
N ILE A 236 -3.12 15.73 -0.45
CA ILE A 236 -2.00 16.16 -1.29
C ILE A 236 -0.82 15.20 -1.07
N SER A 237 -0.88 14.05 -1.72
CA SER A 237 0.20 13.05 -1.70
C SER A 237 0.56 12.63 -3.12
N TYR A 238 1.61 13.23 -3.67
CA TYR A 238 2.08 13.00 -5.05
C TYR A 238 3.59 13.05 -5.19
N ASN A 239 4.08 12.49 -6.29
CA ASN A 239 5.48 12.53 -6.70
C ASN A 239 5.60 13.24 -8.06
N LEU A 240 6.68 14.00 -8.24
CA LEU A 240 7.08 14.59 -9.52
C LEU A 240 8.38 13.95 -9.97
N VAL A 241 8.35 13.32 -11.15
CA VAL A 241 9.45 12.56 -11.74
C VAL A 241 9.85 13.22 -13.05
N LEU A 242 11.12 13.56 -13.25
CA LEU A 242 11.56 14.18 -14.51
C LEU A 242 11.28 13.26 -15.71
N LYS A 243 10.69 13.82 -16.77
CA LYS A 243 10.41 13.09 -18.03
C LYS A 243 11.68 12.54 -18.67
N GLN A 244 12.79 13.27 -18.56
CA GLN A 244 14.09 12.94 -19.18
C GLN A 244 14.85 11.81 -18.47
N ALA A 245 14.45 11.43 -17.25
CA ALA A 245 15.02 10.25 -16.57
C ALA A 245 14.63 8.92 -17.24
N LYS A 246 13.84 8.94 -18.32
CA LYS A 246 13.45 7.77 -19.11
C LYS A 246 14.33 7.62 -20.36
N ARG A 247 15.36 6.78 -20.28
CA ARG A 247 15.94 6.09 -21.45
C ARG A 247 15.29 4.71 -21.57
N GLY A 248 14.12 4.61 -22.21
CA GLY A 248 13.44 3.33 -22.44
C GLY A 248 11.98 3.46 -22.84
N ASN A 249 11.50 2.54 -23.69
CA ASN A 249 10.14 2.49 -24.21
C ASN A 249 9.08 2.62 -23.13
N LEU A 250 8.05 3.42 -23.40
CA LEU A 250 6.89 3.70 -22.54
C LEU A 250 6.08 2.44 -22.14
N SER A 251 6.34 1.30 -22.79
CA SER A 251 5.57 0.06 -22.67
C SER A 251 5.96 -0.84 -21.48
N SER A 252 7.07 -0.57 -20.80
CA SER A 252 7.44 -1.29 -19.58
C SER A 252 7.78 -0.32 -18.46
N TRP A 253 6.75 0.02 -17.68
CA TRP A 253 6.84 0.72 -16.40
C TRP A 253 7.63 -0.15 -15.39
N ASN A 254 8.95 -0.21 -15.55
CA ASN A 254 9.82 -0.94 -14.63
C ASN A 254 10.10 -0.08 -13.39
N ASP A 255 9.51 -0.48 -12.26
CA ASP A 255 9.55 0.12 -10.91
C ASP A 255 10.94 0.61 -10.43
N ARG A 256 12.03 0.06 -10.97
CA ARG A 256 13.41 0.44 -10.61
C ARG A 256 13.89 1.75 -11.25
N SER A 257 13.14 2.34 -12.18
CA SER A 257 13.57 3.53 -12.94
C SER A 257 12.94 4.84 -12.48
N ILE A 258 12.01 4.80 -11.52
CA ILE A 258 11.27 5.96 -11.06
C ILE A 258 11.97 6.56 -9.85
N VAL A 259 12.70 7.65 -10.07
CA VAL A 259 13.32 8.45 -9.00
C VAL A 259 12.58 9.78 -8.91
N PRO A 260 11.68 9.95 -7.93
CA PRO A 260 11.03 11.23 -7.68
C PRO A 260 12.06 12.31 -7.35
N HIS A 261 11.93 13.45 -8.03
CA HIS A 261 12.77 14.62 -7.75
C HIS A 261 12.15 15.46 -6.65
N ILE A 262 10.81 15.51 -6.63
CA ILE A 262 10.01 16.14 -5.60
C ILE A 262 8.95 15.13 -5.19
N SER A 263 8.73 14.99 -3.89
CA SER A 263 7.60 14.23 -3.35
C SER A 263 6.94 15.03 -2.26
N VAL A 264 5.62 15.07 -2.29
CA VAL A 264 4.76 15.73 -1.33
C VAL A 264 3.91 14.65 -0.68
N HIS A 265 3.86 14.64 0.64
CA HIS A 265 3.02 13.72 1.42
C HIS A 265 2.21 14.54 2.43
N ASN A 266 0.88 14.37 2.42
CA ASN A 266 -0.05 15.13 3.26
C ASN A 266 0.18 16.66 3.21
N GLY A 267 0.58 17.18 2.04
CA GLY A 267 0.86 18.59 1.78
C GLY A 267 2.21 19.10 2.27
N LYS A 268 3.11 18.22 2.73
CA LYS A 268 4.48 18.55 3.14
C LYS A 268 5.48 17.92 2.19
N PHE A 269 6.54 18.64 1.84
CA PHE A 269 7.63 18.09 1.04
C PHE A 269 8.38 17.02 1.84
N VAL A 270 8.47 15.82 1.29
CA VAL A 270 9.26 14.70 1.84
C VAL A 270 10.49 14.39 0.99
N ILE A 271 10.53 14.84 -0.26
CA ILE A 271 11.74 14.89 -1.07
C ILE A 271 11.82 16.25 -1.75
N LEU A 272 13.00 16.86 -1.73
CA LEU A 272 13.36 18.01 -2.54
C LEU A 272 14.71 17.73 -3.21
N ASN A 273 14.79 17.85 -4.53
CA ASN A 273 16.00 17.57 -5.31
C ASN A 273 16.67 16.25 -4.90
N GLN A 274 15.87 15.18 -4.81
CA GLN A 274 16.32 13.83 -4.41
C GLN A 274 16.95 13.75 -3.00
N SER A 275 16.77 14.78 -2.17
CA SER A 275 17.16 14.76 -0.75
C SER A 275 15.92 14.47 0.11
N PRO A 276 15.92 13.40 0.93
CA PRO A 276 14.78 13.05 1.75
C PRO A 276 14.70 13.94 2.98
N ILE A 277 13.50 14.43 3.30
CA ILE A 277 13.22 15.18 4.52
C ILE A 277 12.51 14.24 5.49
N PHE A 278 13.30 13.63 6.37
CA PHE A 278 12.79 12.73 7.38
C PHE A 278 12.13 13.50 8.52
N ARG A 279 10.85 13.20 8.79
CA ARG A 279 10.09 13.76 9.92
C ARG A 279 9.62 12.63 10.82
N PRO A 280 10.23 12.41 11.99
CA PRO A 280 9.83 11.34 12.89
C PRO A 280 8.38 11.52 13.33
N GLY A 281 7.61 10.43 13.31
CA GLY A 281 6.20 10.41 13.76
C GLY A 281 5.23 11.20 12.88
N PHE A 282 5.64 11.58 11.66
CA PHE A 282 4.75 12.25 10.71
C PHE A 282 3.71 11.32 10.12
N GLY A 283 4.08 10.05 9.94
CA GLY A 283 3.21 8.98 9.47
C GLY A 283 2.25 8.50 10.55
N LYS A 284 1.12 7.95 10.13
CA LYS A 284 0.06 7.45 11.00
C LYS A 284 -0.36 6.03 10.63
N GLU A 285 -0.81 5.28 11.62
CA GLU A 285 -1.51 4.01 11.38
C GLU A 285 -2.84 4.29 10.69
N MET A 286 -3.03 3.69 9.53
CA MET A 286 -4.24 3.76 8.73
C MET A 286 -5.16 2.60 9.10
N LYS A 287 -6.11 2.87 10.00
CA LYS A 287 -7.16 1.90 10.37
C LYS A 287 -8.17 1.76 9.23
N ILE A 288 -8.39 0.52 8.78
CA ILE A 288 -9.34 0.22 7.70
C ILE A 288 -10.55 -0.50 8.31
N GLN A 289 -11.69 0.18 8.28
CA GLN A 289 -12.93 -0.34 8.84
C GLN A 289 -13.63 -1.35 7.92
N GLN A 290 -13.46 -1.21 6.60
CA GLN A 290 -14.06 -2.12 5.63
C GLN A 290 -13.17 -2.25 4.42
N THR A 291 -12.88 -3.49 4.04
CA THR A 291 -12.14 -3.79 2.80
C THR A 291 -13.12 -4.15 1.68
N GLY A 292 -12.64 -4.18 0.45
CA GLY A 292 -13.43 -4.65 -0.69
C GLY A 292 -14.63 -3.78 -1.07
N LEU A 293 -14.60 -2.48 -0.74
CA LEU A 293 -15.66 -1.51 -1.08
C LEU A 293 -15.88 -1.33 -2.59
N PHE A 294 -14.92 -1.76 -3.42
CA PHE A 294 -14.90 -1.56 -4.87
C PHE A 294 -14.63 -2.88 -5.64
N ILE A 295 -15.03 -4.03 -5.06
CA ILE A 295 -14.93 -5.35 -5.69
C ILE A 295 -16.18 -5.62 -6.53
#